data_AF-A0A355UAT2-F1
#
_entry.id   AF-A0A355UAT2-F1
#
_cell.length_a   1.000
_cell.length_b   1.000
_cell.length_c   1.000
_cell.angle_alpha   90.00
_cell.angle_beta   90.00
_cell.angle_gamma   90.00
#
_symmetry.space_group_name_H-M   'P 1'
#
loop_
_entity.id
_entity.type
_entity.pdbx_description
1 polymer ?
#
loop_
_entity_poly.entity_id
_entity_poly.type
_entity_poly.pdbx_seq_one_letter_code
_entity_poly.pdbx_strand_id
1 'polypeptide(L)'
;MSFTEANGQKYPVGYVLSPTPTGLAYNSNLDILYFCTEKGIWRGIGDMQTGSAQLWIEAEGAIFYAIGIDPKNGDIYVSDVKDFVSKSAVKRYSSDGILLDEFTVGIIAGDFFFP
;
A
#
# COMPACT_ATOMS: atom_id res chain seq x y z
N MET A 1 17.05 12.51 -19.74
CA MET A 1 18.48 12.86 -19.86
C MET A 1 19.25 11.54 -19.92
N SER A 2 20.33 11.39 -20.67
CA SER A 2 21.13 10.15 -20.73
C SER A 2 22.61 10.53 -20.73
N PHE A 3 23.46 9.71 -20.11
CA PHE A 3 24.91 9.86 -20.24
C PHE A 3 25.44 8.77 -21.16
N THR A 4 26.50 9.10 -21.90
CA THR A 4 27.13 8.20 -22.88
C THR A 4 28.54 7.92 -22.39
N GLU A 5 28.89 6.65 -22.23
CA GLU A 5 30.26 6.24 -21.93
C GLU A 5 31.19 6.42 -23.14
N ALA A 6 32.50 6.37 -22.93
CA ALA A 6 33.51 6.53 -23.98
C ALA A 6 33.42 5.45 -25.10
N ASN A 7 32.78 4.31 -24.81
CA ASN A 7 32.50 3.24 -25.76
C ASN A 7 31.21 3.47 -26.59
N GLY A 8 30.52 4.60 -26.40
CA GLY A 8 29.27 4.93 -27.09
C GLY A 8 28.01 4.32 -26.47
N GLN A 9 28.13 3.55 -25.38
CA GLN A 9 26.99 2.98 -24.67
C GLN A 9 26.21 4.08 -23.95
N LYS A 10 24.90 4.14 -24.21
CA LYS A 10 23.98 5.11 -23.61
C LYS A 10 23.27 4.50 -22.43
N TYR A 11 23.30 5.18 -21.30
CA TYR A 11 22.52 4.82 -20.11
C TYR A 11 21.47 5.91 -19.84
N PRO A 12 20.22 5.54 -19.56
CA PRO A 12 19.24 6.51 -19.09
C PRO A 12 19.74 7.15 -17.79
N VAL A 13 19.66 8.48 -17.70
CA VAL A 13 19.87 9.20 -16.42
C VAL A 13 18.55 9.10 -15.67
N GLY A 14 18.59 8.45 -14.52
CA GLY A 14 17.46 8.29 -13.61
C GLY A 14 16.81 6.92 -13.74
N TYR A 15 16.56 6.31 -12.59
CA TYR A 15 15.60 5.21 -12.46
C TYR A 15 14.27 5.82 -12.05
N VAL A 16 13.21 5.50 -12.78
CA VAL A 16 11.84 5.74 -12.30
C VAL A 16 11.51 4.56 -11.40
N LEU A 17 11.40 4.82 -10.10
CA LEU A 17 10.85 3.83 -9.17
C LEU A 17 9.35 3.79 -9.41
N SER A 18 8.86 2.71 -10.01
CA SER A 18 7.43 2.45 -10.18
C SER A 18 7.18 0.94 -10.07
N PRO A 19 6.25 0.51 -9.19
CA PRO A 19 5.46 1.34 -8.27
C PRO A 19 6.28 1.89 -7.09
N THR A 20 5.73 2.84 -6.35
CA THR A 20 6.30 3.35 -5.07
C THR A 20 5.45 2.90 -3.89
N PRO A 21 5.73 1.73 -3.30
CA PRO A 21 4.90 1.19 -2.26
C PRO A 21 4.96 2.02 -0.97
N THR A 22 3.82 2.15 -0.29
CA THR A 22 3.65 2.81 1.01
C THR A 22 2.87 1.90 1.95
N GLY A 23 3.03 2.09 3.26
CA GLY A 23 2.31 1.32 4.30
C GLY A 23 2.52 -0.19 4.17
N LEU A 24 3.40 -0.78 4.97
CA LEU A 24 3.59 -2.24 4.97
C LEU A 24 3.03 -2.83 6.26
N ALA A 25 2.23 -3.88 6.15
CA ALA A 25 1.70 -4.61 7.29
C ALA A 25 1.56 -6.11 7.00
N TYR A 26 1.87 -6.94 7.99
CA TYR A 26 1.59 -8.37 7.96
C TYR A 26 0.28 -8.69 8.64
N ASN A 27 -0.38 -9.75 8.18
CA ASN A 27 -1.42 -10.39 8.99
C ASN A 27 -0.81 -11.09 10.22
N SER A 28 -1.66 -11.49 11.17
CA SER A 28 -1.22 -12.10 12.43
C SER A 28 -0.40 -13.38 12.26
N ASN A 29 -0.61 -14.12 11.15
CA ASN A 29 0.12 -15.35 10.86
C ASN A 29 1.49 -15.11 10.20
N LEU A 30 1.80 -13.88 9.81
CA LEU A 30 3.03 -13.48 9.13
C LEU A 30 3.25 -14.17 7.77
N ASP A 31 2.18 -14.63 7.12
CA ASP A 31 2.22 -15.33 5.83
C ASP A 31 1.64 -14.50 4.66
N ILE A 32 1.01 -13.36 4.97
CA ILE A 32 0.52 -12.40 3.99
C ILE A 32 1.03 -10.99 4.32
N LEU A 33 1.78 -10.41 3.38
CA LEU A 33 2.23 -9.02 3.43
C LEU A 33 1.29 -8.15 2.59
N TYR A 34 0.79 -7.06 3.17
CA TYR A 34 -0.01 -6.06 2.49
C TYR A 34 0.76 -4.76 2.32
N PHE A 35 0.54 -4.08 1.19
CA PHE A 35 1.08 -2.74 0.96
C PHE A 35 0.25 -1.93 -0.03
N CYS A 36 0.35 -0.61 0.04
CA CYS A 36 -0.34 0.32 -0.84
C CYS A 36 0.55 0.74 -2.01
N THR A 37 -0.07 1.04 -3.14
CA THR A 37 0.53 1.67 -4.33
C THR A 37 -0.48 2.64 -4.93
N GLU A 38 -0.09 3.36 -5.97
CA GLU A 38 -1.00 4.19 -6.77
C GLU A 38 -2.17 3.40 -7.41
N LYS A 39 -2.01 2.09 -7.58
CA LYS A 39 -3.06 1.22 -8.15
C LYS A 39 -4.05 0.71 -7.10
N GLY A 40 -3.70 0.78 -5.81
CA GLY A 40 -4.49 0.22 -4.73
C GLY A 40 -3.66 -0.60 -3.75
N ILE A 41 -4.34 -1.48 -3.02
CA ILE A 41 -3.76 -2.36 -2.00
C ILE A 41 -3.35 -3.67 -2.67
N TRP A 42 -2.11 -4.07 -2.46
CA TRP A 42 -1.54 -5.33 -2.93
C TRP A 42 -1.34 -6.27 -1.75
N ARG A 43 -1.39 -7.57 -2.02
CA ARG A 43 -0.98 -8.60 -1.06
C ARG A 43 -0.01 -9.60 -1.69
N GLY A 44 1.07 -9.92 -0.99
CA GLY A 44 1.97 -11.02 -1.30
C GLY A 44 1.66 -12.19 -0.37
N ILE A 45 1.50 -13.39 -0.96
CA ILE A 45 1.22 -14.63 -0.23
C ILE A 45 2.40 -15.58 -0.41
N GLY A 46 2.86 -16.23 0.67
CA GLY A 46 3.86 -17.31 0.60
C GLY A 46 5.32 -16.83 0.75
N ASP A 47 6.27 -17.64 0.24
CA ASP A 47 7.71 -17.39 0.40
C ASP A 47 8.13 -16.07 -0.26
N MET A 48 8.53 -15.10 0.55
CA MET A 48 8.95 -13.77 0.15
C MET A 48 10.14 -13.72 -0.83
N GLN A 49 10.89 -14.81 -0.99
CA GLN A 49 11.99 -14.86 -1.98
C GLN A 49 11.50 -15.14 -3.40
N THR A 50 10.31 -15.73 -3.57
CA THR A 50 9.78 -16.17 -4.87
C THR A 50 8.35 -15.68 -5.14
N GLY A 51 7.66 -15.20 -4.11
CA GLY A 51 6.27 -14.76 -4.17
C GLY A 51 6.08 -13.52 -5.03
N SER A 52 5.04 -13.53 -5.86
CA SER A 52 4.55 -12.35 -6.55
C SER A 52 3.42 -11.71 -5.74
N ALA A 53 3.46 -10.39 -5.57
CA ALA A 53 2.34 -9.66 -5.03
C ALA A 53 1.24 -9.52 -6.09
N GLN A 54 -0.01 -9.56 -5.66
CA GLN A 54 -1.17 -9.37 -6.51
C GLN A 54 -1.98 -8.16 -6.02
N LEU A 55 -2.54 -7.40 -6.97
CA LEU A 55 -3.50 -6.35 -6.65
C LEU A 55 -4.71 -7.01 -5.99
N TRP A 56 -5.09 -6.52 -4.82
CA TRP A 56 -6.15 -7.08 -4.01
C TRP A 56 -7.37 -6.19 -3.96
N ILE A 57 -7.17 -4.87 -3.80
CA ILE A 57 -8.23 -3.86 -3.82
C ILE A 57 -7.75 -2.70 -4.69
N GLU A 58 -8.55 -2.30 -5.68
CA GLU A 58 -8.22 -1.14 -6.53
C GLU A 58 -8.40 0.18 -5.77
N ALA A 59 -7.59 1.18 -6.09
CA ALA A 59 -7.69 2.48 -5.46
C ALA A 59 -8.98 3.23 -5.82
N GLU A 60 -9.50 3.06 -7.05
CA GLU A 60 -10.69 3.76 -7.55
C GLU A 60 -10.65 5.30 -7.33
N GLY A 61 -9.46 5.89 -7.43
CA GLY A 61 -9.23 7.33 -7.19
C GLY A 61 -8.88 7.70 -5.74
N ALA A 62 -8.89 6.74 -4.81
CA ALA A 62 -8.34 6.92 -3.46
C ALA A 62 -6.81 7.07 -3.49
N ILE A 63 -6.26 7.80 -2.52
CA ILE A 63 -4.82 7.82 -2.27
C ILE A 63 -4.54 7.07 -0.98
N PHE A 64 -4.32 5.77 -1.11
CA PHE A 64 -3.98 4.94 0.05
C PHE A 64 -2.56 5.23 0.54
N TYR A 65 -2.42 5.49 1.83
CA TYR A 65 -1.16 5.96 2.41
C TYR A 65 -0.63 5.09 3.55
N ALA A 66 -1.52 4.68 4.47
CA ALA A 66 -1.20 3.84 5.60
C ALA A 66 -2.13 2.62 5.63
N ILE A 67 -1.62 1.51 6.16
CA ILE A 67 -2.35 0.26 6.34
C ILE A 67 -2.02 -0.30 7.73
N GLY A 68 -3.03 -0.82 8.40
CA GLY A 68 -2.89 -1.55 9.66
C GLY A 68 -3.80 -2.77 9.65
N ILE A 69 -3.38 -3.85 10.31
CA ILE A 69 -4.16 -5.08 10.43
C ILE A 69 -4.46 -5.31 11.90
N ASP A 70 -5.75 -5.41 12.23
CA ASP A 70 -6.19 -5.72 13.59
C ASP A 70 -5.78 -7.17 13.90
N PRO A 71 -4.89 -7.40 14.88
CA PRO A 71 -4.39 -8.73 15.15
C PRO A 71 -5.44 -9.70 15.69
N LYS A 72 -6.58 -9.19 16.21
CA LYS A 72 -7.63 -10.00 16.86
C LYS A 72 -8.58 -10.65 15.87
N ASN A 73 -8.93 -9.96 14.79
CA ASN A 73 -9.90 -10.43 13.80
C ASN A 73 -9.35 -10.48 12.38
N GLY A 74 -8.19 -9.86 12.11
CA GLY A 74 -7.57 -9.82 10.78
C GLY A 74 -8.15 -8.76 9.86
N ASP A 75 -8.97 -7.83 10.36
CA ASP A 75 -9.52 -6.75 9.55
C ASP A 75 -8.43 -5.73 9.18
N ILE A 76 -8.52 -5.24 7.96
CA ILE A 76 -7.53 -4.37 7.34
C ILE A 76 -8.08 -2.94 7.33
N TYR A 77 -7.38 -2.05 8.00
CA TYR A 77 -7.67 -0.62 8.05
C TYR A 77 -6.73 0.10 7.10
N VAL A 78 -7.28 0.88 6.17
CA VAL A 78 -6.49 1.63 5.18
C VAL A 78 -6.90 3.09 5.20
N SER A 79 -5.90 3.97 5.25
CA SER A 79 -6.08 5.41 5.19
C SER A 79 -6.08 5.89 3.74
N ASP A 80 -7.18 6.47 3.30
CA ASP A 80 -7.27 7.28 2.09
C ASP A 80 -7.05 8.75 2.47
N VAL A 81 -5.90 9.30 2.08
CA VAL A 81 -5.51 10.68 2.40
C VAL A 81 -6.03 11.72 1.42
N LYS A 82 -6.67 11.30 0.32
CA LYS A 82 -7.27 12.13 -0.73
C LYS A 82 -6.28 13.06 -1.44
N ASP A 83 -5.84 14.12 -0.77
CA ASP A 83 -4.99 15.20 -1.32
C ASP A 83 -3.96 15.72 -0.31
N PHE A 84 -3.75 15.00 0.80
CA PHE A 84 -2.83 15.34 1.90
C PHE A 84 -3.20 16.61 2.71
N VAL A 85 -4.31 17.27 2.41
CA VAL A 85 -4.77 18.46 3.17
C VAL A 85 -6.21 18.33 3.65
N SER A 86 -7.00 17.50 2.98
CA SER A 86 -8.34 17.09 3.37
C SER A 86 -8.29 16.08 4.51
N LYS A 87 -9.41 15.97 5.25
CA LYS A 87 -9.59 14.88 6.21
C LYS A 87 -9.57 13.53 5.51
N SER A 88 -8.77 12.61 6.04
CA SER A 88 -8.68 11.25 5.54
C SER A 88 -9.98 10.49 5.78
N ALA A 89 -10.26 9.53 4.89
CA ALA A 89 -11.20 8.45 5.18
C ALA A 89 -10.39 7.22 5.61
N VAL A 90 -10.85 6.51 6.64
CA VAL A 90 -10.36 5.18 6.98
C VAL A 90 -11.37 4.19 6.48
N LYS A 91 -10.93 3.29 5.60
CA LYS A 91 -11.72 2.17 5.10
C LYS A 91 -11.31 0.90 5.84
N ARG A 92 -12.28 0.20 6.42
CA ARG A 92 -12.06 -1.09 7.09
C ARG A 92 -12.57 -2.21 6.19
N TYR A 93 -11.68 -3.12 5.82
CA TYR A 93 -12.00 -4.29 5.02
C TYR A 93 -11.88 -5.57 5.87
N SER A 94 -12.68 -6.58 5.56
CA SER A 94 -12.43 -7.94 6.06
C SER A 94 -11.17 -8.52 5.41
N SER A 95 -10.66 -9.62 5.95
CA SER A 95 -9.57 -10.40 5.34
C SER A 95 -9.88 -10.92 3.93
N ASP A 96 -11.17 -11.07 3.59
CA ASP A 96 -11.65 -11.43 2.25
C ASP A 96 -11.79 -10.24 1.29
N GLY A 97 -11.57 -9.02 1.77
CA GLY A 97 -11.58 -7.79 0.97
C GLY A 97 -12.93 -7.11 0.86
N ILE A 98 -13.88 -7.48 1.73
CA ILE A 98 -15.20 -6.86 1.79
C ILE A 98 -15.09 -5.57 2.58
N LEU A 99 -15.55 -4.45 2.03
CA LEU A 99 -15.65 -3.18 2.78
C LEU A 99 -16.69 -3.33 3.90
N LEU A 100 -16.23 -3.26 5.14
CA LEU A 100 -17.05 -3.40 6.34
C LEU A 100 -17.53 -2.04 6.86
N ASP A 101 -16.67 -1.03 6.80
CA ASP A 101 -16.96 0.32 7.31
C ASP A 101 -16.08 1.38 6.65
N GLU A 102 -16.54 2.62 6.67
CA GLU A 102 -15.78 3.80 6.26
C GLU A 102 -16.11 4.98 7.18
N PHE A 103 -15.06 5.60 7.76
CA PHE A 103 -15.24 6.75 8.64
C PHE A 103 -14.17 7.82 8.42
N THR A 104 -14.54 9.07 8.68
CA THR A 104 -13.65 10.22 8.51
C THR A 104 -12.82 10.48 9.77
N VAL A 105 -11.52 10.75 9.60
CA VAL A 105 -10.58 11.04 10.69
C VAL A 105 -9.87 12.39 10.47
N GLY A 106 -8.71 12.59 11.09
CA GLY A 106 -7.86 13.78 10.90
C GLY A 106 -7.26 13.88 9.49
N ILE A 107 -6.46 14.92 9.28
CA ILE A 107 -5.68 15.11 8.05
C ILE A 107 -4.45 14.19 8.12
N ILE A 108 -4.17 13.47 7.04
CA ILE A 108 -3.04 12.52 6.93
C ILE A 108 -3.06 11.51 8.10
N ALA A 109 -4.06 10.65 8.16
CA ALA A 109 -4.00 9.50 9.05
C ALA A 109 -2.87 8.56 8.58
N GLY A 110 -1.72 8.67 9.23
CA GLY A 110 -0.47 8.07 8.78
C GLY A 110 -0.10 6.73 9.43
N ASP A 111 -0.81 6.31 10.48
CA ASP A 111 -0.50 5.07 11.19
C ASP A 111 -1.73 4.52 11.94
N PHE A 112 -1.68 3.23 12.27
CA PHE A 112 -2.71 2.52 13.02
C PHE A 112 -2.09 1.78 14.20
N PHE A 113 -2.73 1.89 15.37
CA PHE A 113 -2.31 1.19 16.57
C PHE A 113 -3.43 0.29 17.10
N PHE A 114 -3.08 -0.96 17.43
CA PHE A 114 -3.98 -1.93 18.03
C PHE A 114 -3.42 -2.37 19.39
N PRO A 115 -4.19 -2.26 20.49
CA PRO A 115 -3.76 -2.64 21.83
C PRO A 115 -3.89 -4.14 22.14
#